data_AF-A0A9D4CZU8-F1
#
_entry.id   AF-A0A9D4CZU8-F1
#
_cell.length_a   1.000
_cell.length_b   1.000
_cell.length_c   1.000
_cell.angle_alpha   90.00
_cell.angle_beta   90.00
_cell.angle_gamma   90.00
#
_symmetry.space_group_name_H-M   'P 1'
#
loop_
_entity.id
_entity.type
_entity.pdbx_description
1 polymer ?
#
loop_
_entity_poly.entity_id
_entity_poly.type
_entity_poly.pdbx_seq_one_letter_code
_entity_poly.pdbx_strand_id
1 'polypeptide(L)'
;MHPTVTSGELSFIDHDFDIDQDAVSNIPDDVQVPKGADKLVPVKVNSDGNCLPSCGSVFAFATPDRSDEMRVRIIKELALNEDAYLDDTFLKKGLTSKNEKSLKSQFA
;
A
#
# COMPACT_ATOMS: atom_id res chain seq x y z
N MET A 1 28.93 -7.10 11.61
CA MET A 1 29.07 -5.97 12.55
C MET A 1 27.94 -6.10 13.55
N HIS A 2 28.24 -6.35 14.82
CA HIS A 2 27.22 -6.61 15.85
C HIS A 2 26.54 -5.31 16.28
N PRO A 3 25.22 -5.32 16.58
CA PRO A 3 24.56 -4.13 17.10
C PRO A 3 24.78 -4.01 18.61
N THR A 4 25.21 -2.83 19.02
CA THR A 4 25.33 -2.38 20.42
C THR A 4 23.97 -1.88 20.88
N VAL A 5 23.49 -2.38 22.02
CA VAL A 5 22.26 -1.89 22.67
C VAL A 5 22.62 -0.68 23.52
N THR A 6 22.10 0.49 23.18
CA THR A 6 22.18 1.68 24.02
C THR A 6 20.77 2.12 24.39
N SER A 7 20.57 2.29 25.69
CA SER A 7 19.34 2.64 26.38
C SER A 7 18.67 3.89 25.81
N GLY A 8 17.42 3.77 25.38
CA GLY A 8 16.43 4.85 25.43
C GLY A 8 16.18 5.68 24.17
N GLU A 9 16.76 5.34 23.03
CA GLU A 9 16.37 5.93 21.73
C GLU A 9 15.82 4.84 20.80
N LEU A 10 14.65 5.11 20.24
CA LEU A 10 14.02 4.31 19.19
C LEU A 10 14.97 4.22 17.99
N SER A 11 15.75 3.15 17.92
CA SER A 11 16.45 2.79 16.71
C SER A 11 15.42 2.21 15.75
N PHE A 12 14.75 3.07 14.98
CA PHE A 12 14.16 2.63 13.73
C PHE A 12 15.28 1.91 12.97
N ILE A 13 14.98 0.72 12.44
CA ILE A 13 15.84 0.19 11.38
C ILE A 13 15.78 1.26 10.30
N ASP A 14 16.88 1.99 10.17
CA ASP A 14 17.04 3.24 9.42
C ASP A 14 16.88 2.95 7.93
N HIS A 15 15.61 2.80 7.54
CA HIS A 15 15.21 2.96 6.17
C HIS A 15 14.88 4.44 6.08
N ASP A 16 15.75 5.17 5.38
CA ASP A 16 15.82 6.61 5.19
C ASP A 16 14.54 7.16 4.51
N PHE A 17 13.41 6.99 5.20
CA PHE A 17 12.08 7.23 4.71
C PHE A 17 11.60 8.60 5.18
N ASP A 18 11.12 9.38 4.22
CA ASP A 18 10.46 10.64 4.51
C ASP A 18 9.08 10.36 5.16
N ILE A 19 8.99 10.53 6.47
CA ILE A 19 7.72 10.42 7.20
C ILE A 19 6.80 11.58 6.80
N ASP A 20 5.54 11.26 6.51
CA ASP A 20 4.53 12.28 6.22
C ASP A 20 3.94 12.88 7.51
N GLN A 21 4.63 13.88 8.06
CA GLN A 21 4.26 14.52 9.32
C GLN A 21 2.83 15.09 9.32
N ASP A 22 2.34 15.57 8.17
CA ASP A 22 1.00 16.14 8.04
C ASP A 22 -0.09 15.05 8.11
N ALA A 23 0.27 13.79 7.83
CA ALA A 23 -0.63 12.65 7.85
C ALA A 23 -0.55 11.83 9.15
N VAL A 24 0.40 12.10 10.05
CA VAL A 24 0.58 11.33 11.30
C VAL A 24 -0.66 11.37 12.17
N SER A 25 -1.36 12.51 12.25
CA SER A 25 -2.60 12.64 13.02
C SER A 25 -3.81 11.96 12.36
N ASN A 26 -3.66 11.45 11.14
CA ASN A 26 -4.72 10.80 10.37
C ASN A 26 -4.60 9.26 10.38
N ILE A 27 -3.66 8.69 11.14
CA ILE A 27 -3.60 7.24 11.34
C ILE A 27 -4.88 6.81 12.07
N PRO A 28 -5.69 5.88 11.52
CA PRO A 28 -6.93 5.47 12.18
C PRO A 28 -6.67 4.69 13.47
N ASP A 29 -7.43 4.98 14.52
CA ASP A 29 -7.28 4.36 15.84
C ASP A 29 -7.59 2.85 15.86
N ASP A 30 -8.32 2.35 14.86
CA ASP A 30 -8.70 0.94 14.72
C ASP A 30 -7.62 0.09 14.05
N VAL A 31 -6.54 0.70 13.54
CA VAL A 31 -5.43 -0.04 12.92
C VAL A 31 -4.53 -0.62 14.01
N GLN A 32 -4.44 -1.95 14.06
CA GLN A 32 -3.55 -2.64 14.97
C GLN A 32 -2.08 -2.51 14.52
N VAL A 33 -1.22 -2.06 15.43
CA VAL A 33 0.23 -2.09 15.21
C VAL A 33 0.70 -3.56 15.18
N PRO A 34 1.41 -3.99 14.11
CA PRO A 34 1.90 -5.36 14.01
C PRO A 34 2.77 -5.76 15.21
N LYS A 35 2.69 -7.03 15.60
CA LYS A 35 3.50 -7.56 16.71
C LYS A 35 5.00 -7.39 16.39
N GLY A 36 5.71 -6.62 17.22
CA GLY A 36 7.13 -6.31 17.04
C GLY A 36 7.41 -4.95 16.40
N ALA A 37 6.37 -4.16 16.11
CA ALA A 37 6.50 -2.74 15.77
C ALA A 37 6.00 -1.87 16.93
N ASP A 38 6.62 -0.71 17.13
CA ASP A 38 6.23 0.24 18.18
C ASP A 38 5.07 1.14 17.75
N LYS A 39 5.03 1.49 16.46
CA LYS A 39 3.99 2.34 15.86
C LYS A 39 3.91 2.15 14.35
N LEU A 40 2.81 2.59 13.77
CA LEU A 40 2.69 2.84 12.34
C LEU A 40 3.06 4.29 12.05
N VAL A 41 3.68 4.52 10.89
CA VAL A 41 4.02 5.87 10.41
C VAL A 41 3.62 5.98 8.93
N PRO A 42 2.98 7.07 8.51
CA PRO A 42 2.78 7.35 7.10
C PRO A 42 4.12 7.71 6.47
N VAL A 43 4.38 7.17 5.28
CA VAL A 43 5.61 7.43 4.51
C VAL A 43 5.23 8.16 3.24
N LYS A 44 5.98 9.21 2.90
CA LYS A 44 5.82 9.96 1.66
C LYS A 44 6.29 9.10 0.49
N VAL A 45 5.48 9.09 -0.56
CA VAL A 45 5.86 8.59 -1.87
C VAL A 45 5.61 9.69 -2.90
N ASN A 46 6.36 9.66 -3.99
CA ASN A 46 6.15 10.62 -5.07
C ASN A 46 4.72 10.52 -5.60
N SER A 47 4.04 11.66 -5.68
CA SER A 47 2.73 11.77 -6.31
C SER A 47 2.85 11.89 -7.83
N ASP A 48 3.60 10.98 -8.44
CA ASP A 48 3.59 10.77 -9.88
C ASP A 48 2.64 9.60 -10.21
N GLY A 49 2.41 9.32 -11.50
CA GLY A 49 1.57 8.20 -11.92
C GLY A 49 2.03 6.82 -11.44
N ASN A 50 3.14 6.75 -10.67
CA ASN A 50 3.69 5.54 -10.07
C ASN A 50 3.49 5.46 -8.55
N CYS A 51 2.72 6.35 -7.94
CA CYS A 51 2.50 6.34 -6.48
C CYS A 51 2.08 4.96 -5.95
N LEU A 52 1.19 4.23 -6.65
CA LEU A 52 0.75 2.89 -6.24
C LEU A 52 1.91 1.85 -6.31
N PRO A 53 2.62 1.67 -7.44
CA PRO A 53 3.83 0.85 -7.47
C PRO A 53 4.91 1.28 -6.46
N SER A 54 5.09 2.58 -6.23
CA SER A 54 6.04 3.12 -5.25
C SER A 54 5.66 2.73 -3.81
N CYS A 55 4.38 2.80 -3.44
CA CYS A 55 3.89 2.28 -2.16
C CYS A 55 4.19 0.78 -2.01
N GLY A 56 3.92 -0.01 -3.06
CA GLY A 56 4.24 -1.43 -3.07
C GLY A 56 5.74 -1.70 -2.91
N SER A 57 6.58 -0.87 -3.51
CA SER A 57 8.04 -0.95 -3.40
C SER A 57 8.51 -0.66 -1.98
N VAL A 58 7.99 0.40 -1.36
CA VAL A 58 8.27 0.73 0.06
C VAL A 58 7.91 -0.45 0.96
N PHE A 59 6.74 -1.04 0.74
CA PHE A 59 6.28 -2.17 1.54
C PHE A 59 7.13 -3.44 1.34
N ALA A 60 7.52 -3.76 0.11
CA ALA A 60 8.21 -5.00 -0.22
C ALA A 60 9.74 -4.95 -0.03
N PHE A 61 10.35 -3.79 -0.28
CA PHE A 61 11.81 -3.64 -0.38
C PHE A 61 12.39 -2.58 0.54
N ALA A 62 11.56 -1.94 1.35
CA ALA A 62 11.95 -0.82 2.16
C ALA A 62 12.57 0.36 1.36
N THR A 63 12.14 0.58 0.11
CA THR A 63 12.57 1.70 -0.75
C THR A 63 11.51 2.01 -1.81
N PRO A 64 11.26 3.28 -2.21
CA PRO A 64 10.37 3.60 -3.32
C PRO A 64 11.00 3.36 -4.71
N ASP A 65 12.32 3.14 -4.80
CA ASP A 65 13.09 3.17 -6.06
C ASP A 65 12.90 1.94 -6.96
N ARG A 66 12.07 0.98 -6.55
CA ARG A 66 11.75 -0.23 -7.34
C ARG A 66 10.32 -0.21 -7.87
N SER A 67 9.73 0.97 -8.03
CA SER A 67 8.38 1.15 -8.60
C SER A 67 8.23 0.51 -9.99
N ASP A 68 9.27 0.57 -10.84
CA ASP A 68 9.27 -0.09 -12.15
C ASP A 68 9.26 -1.62 -12.05
N GLU A 69 10.08 -2.18 -11.15
CA GLU A 69 10.09 -3.63 -10.87
C GLU A 69 8.71 -4.06 -10.34
N MET A 70 8.12 -3.27 -9.45
CA MET A 70 6.79 -3.52 -8.91
C MET A 70 5.71 -3.49 -9.99
N ARG A 71 5.80 -2.57 -10.96
CA ARG A 71 4.87 -2.54 -12.10
C ARG A 71 4.93 -3.83 -12.91
N VAL A 72 6.13 -4.33 -13.19
CA VAL A 72 6.31 -5.61 -13.91
C VAL A 72 5.75 -6.77 -13.09
N ARG A 73 5.99 -6.80 -11.77
CA ARG A 73 5.45 -7.83 -10.88
C ARG A 73 3.92 -7.81 -10.84
N ILE A 74 3.31 -6.63 -10.77
CA ILE A 74 1.84 -6.47 -10.82
C ILE A 74 1.29 -7.01 -12.12
N ILE A 75 1.85 -6.62 -13.27
CA ILE A 75 1.40 -7.10 -14.59
C ILE A 75 1.55 -8.62 -14.69
N LYS A 76 2.67 -9.17 -14.21
CA LYS A 76 2.91 -10.62 -14.21
C LYS A 76 1.87 -11.36 -13.35
N GLU A 77 1.57 -10.85 -12.17
CA GLU A 77 0.56 -11.43 -11.28
C GLU A 77 -0.83 -11.41 -11.92
N LEU A 78 -1.22 -10.27 -12.50
CA LEU A 78 -2.51 -10.11 -13.20
C LEU A 78 -2.63 -11.05 -14.39
N ALA A 79 -1.57 -11.24 -15.17
CA ALA A 79 -1.57 -12.14 -16.32
C ALA A 79 -1.59 -13.62 -15.91
N LEU A 80 -0.89 -14.00 -14.83
CA LEU A 80 -0.86 -15.38 -14.37
C LEU A 80 -2.15 -15.81 -13.65
N ASN A 81 -2.90 -14.86 -13.10
CA ASN A 81 -4.13 -15.10 -12.36
C ASN A 81 -5.34 -14.42 -13.03
N GLU A 82 -5.29 -14.24 -14.34
CA GLU A 82 -6.29 -13.50 -15.13
C GLU A 82 -7.71 -13.99 -14.84
N ASP A 83 -7.92 -15.30 -14.83
CA ASP A 83 -9.22 -15.93 -14.56
C ASP A 83 -9.83 -15.48 -13.23
N ALA A 84 -9.01 -15.26 -12.20
CA ALA A 84 -9.49 -14.81 -10.89
C ALA A 84 -9.82 -13.32 -10.88
N TYR A 85 -9.06 -12.50 -11.62
CA TYR A 85 -9.28 -11.05 -11.69
C TYR A 85 -10.41 -10.65 -12.64
N LEU A 86 -10.69 -11.47 -13.67
CA LEU A 86 -11.79 -11.28 -14.62
C LEU A 86 -13.08 -12.02 -14.23
N ASP A 87 -13.11 -12.70 -13.08
CA ASP A 87 -14.32 -13.34 -12.58
C ASP A 87 -15.34 -12.29 -12.10
N ASP A 88 -16.38 -12.10 -12.91
CA ASP A 88 -17.55 -11.25 -12.64
C ASP A 88 -18.24 -11.54 -11.31
N THR A 89 -18.09 -12.75 -10.77
CA THR A 89 -18.64 -13.12 -9.46
C THR A 89 -18.01 -12.29 -8.35
N PHE A 90 -16.74 -11.90 -8.47
CA PHE A 90 -16.08 -11.01 -7.53
C PHE A 90 -16.40 -9.53 -7.79
N LEU A 91 -16.49 -9.11 -9.06
CA LEU A 91 -16.90 -7.74 -9.44
C LEU A 91 -18.29 -7.40 -8.88
N LYS A 92 -19.20 -8.38 -8.84
CA LYS A 92 -20.56 -8.22 -8.31
C LYS A 92 -20.64 -8.11 -6.77
N LYS A 93 -19.62 -8.51 -6.02
CA LYS A 93 -19.63 -8.43 -4.54
C LYS A 93 -19.58 -6.99 -4.02
N GLY A 94 -18.96 -6.07 -4.78
CA GLY A 94 -18.97 -4.63 -4.46
C GLY A 94 -20.23 -3.89 -4.95
N LEU A 95 -20.96 -4.47 -5.91
CA LEU A 95 -22.20 -3.93 -6.45
C LEU A 95 -23.40 -4.42 -5.63
N THR A 96 -23.65 -3.81 -4.47
CA THR A 96 -24.97 -3.96 -3.86
C THR A 96 -26.04 -3.50 -4.85
N SER A 97 -27.11 -4.29 -5.00
CA SER A 97 -28.16 -4.17 -6.03
C SER A 97 -28.87 -2.80 -6.12
N LYS A 98 -28.62 -1.89 -5.17
CA LYS A 98 -29.09 -0.50 -5.20
C LYS A 98 -28.36 0.37 -6.23
N ASN A 99 -27.13 0.01 -6.64
CA ASN A 99 -26.30 0.84 -7.53
C ASN A 99 -26.37 0.46 -9.02
N GLU A 100 -26.95 -0.69 -9.38
CA GLU A 100 -27.05 -1.12 -10.79
C GLU A 100 -27.88 -0.16 -11.65
N LYS A 101 -28.92 0.47 -11.07
CA LYS A 101 -29.76 1.44 -11.79
C LYS A 101 -29.06 2.77 -12.05
N SER A 102 -28.06 3.14 -11.23
CA SER A 102 -27.36 4.42 -11.32
C SER A 102 -26.23 4.40 -12.35
N LEU A 103 -25.60 3.25 -12.60
CA LEU A 103 -24.47 3.15 -13.54
C LEU A 103 -24.91 3.22 -15.01
N LYS A 104 -26.08 2.65 -15.35
CA LYS A 104 -26.62 2.74 -16.72
C LYS A 104 -26.98 4.18 -17.14
N SER A 105 -27.22 5.10 -16.20
CA SER A 105 -27.48 6.50 -16.52
C SER A 105 -26.22 7.37 -16.58
N GLN A 106 -25.05 6.83 -16.19
CA GLN A 106 -23.79 7.58 -16.22
C GLN A 106 -23.03 7.41 -17.55
N PHE A 107 -23.44 6.45 -18.38
CA PHE A 107 -22.81 6.15 -19.68
C PHE A 107 -23.83 6.10 -20.84
N ALA A 108 -25.01 6.68 -20.65
CA ALA A 108 -26.04 6.85 -21.69
C ALA A 108 -26.13 8.30 -22.15
#